data_AF-A0A2V6X1U6-F1
#
_entry.id   AF-A0A2V6X1U6-F1
#
_cell.length_a   1.000
_cell.length_b   1.000
_cell.length_c   1.000
_cell.angle_alpha   90.00
_cell.angle_beta   90.00
_cell.angle_gamma   90.00
#
_symmetry.space_group_name_H-M   'P 1'
#
loop_
_entity.id
_entity.type
_entity.pdbx_description
1 polymer ?
#
loop_
_entity_poly.entity_id
_entity_poly.type
_entity_poly.pdbx_seq_one_letter_code
_entity_poly.pdbx_strand_id
1 'polypeptide(L)'
;AQVVRMRLAWWEKRRARWDTARSLWEAAARHAVFDPRPWEELAKFHEHRRRDFATARAIVDDALGLAEDAGVPSRVREAFSYRRARLDRRLLARG
;
A
#
# COMPACT_ATOMS: atom_id res chain seq x y z
N ALA A 1 -18.12 3.71 5.71
CA ALA A 1 -17.32 4.84 5.16
C ALA A 1 -16.13 4.37 4.31
N GLN A 2 -15.32 3.40 4.76
CA GLN A 2 -14.08 2.99 4.11
C GLN A 2 -14.23 2.41 2.68
N VAL A 3 -15.23 1.55 2.47
CA VAL A 3 -15.55 0.99 1.13
C VAL A 3 -15.85 2.09 0.10
N VAL A 4 -16.52 3.16 0.52
CA VAL A 4 -16.83 4.31 -0.34
C VAL A 4 -15.56 5.06 -0.74
N ARG A 5 -14.63 5.27 0.21
CA ARG A 5 -13.32 5.89 -0.09
C ARG A 5 -12.52 5.07 -1.10
N MET A 6 -12.49 3.74 -0.94
CA MET A 6 -11.79 2.87 -1.89
C MET A 6 -12.40 2.92 -3.29
N ARG A 7 -13.74 2.95 -3.39
CA ARG A 7 -14.43 3.11 -4.69
C ARG A 7 -14.11 4.46 -5.33
N LEU A 8 -14.12 5.55 -4.56
CA LEU A 8 -13.76 6.88 -5.08
C LEU A 8 -12.29 6.91 -5.53
N ALA A 9 -11.37 6.35 -4.74
CA ALA A 9 -9.96 6.29 -5.09
C ALA A 9 -9.71 5.53 -6.40
N TRP A 10 -10.47 4.45 -6.63
CA TRP A 10 -10.43 3.72 -7.90
C TRP A 10 -10.87 4.58 -9.10
N TRP A 11 -11.93 5.38 -8.94
CA TRP A 11 -12.39 6.31 -9.97
C TRP A 11 -11.37 7.42 -10.26
N GLU A 12 -10.78 8.01 -9.22
CA GLU A 12 -9.74 9.03 -9.35
C GLU A 12 -8.49 8.46 -10.06
N LYS A 13 -8.08 7.24 -9.70
CA LYS A 13 -7.03 6.48 -10.40
C LYS A 13 -7.35 6.29 -11.88
N ARG A 14 -8.57 5.88 -12.23
CA ARG A 14 -9.02 5.73 -13.63
C ARG A 14 -8.98 7.03 -14.42
N ARG A 15 -9.15 8.17 -13.74
CA ARG A 15 -9.05 9.51 -14.32
C ARG A 15 -7.63 10.08 -14.30
N ALA A 16 -6.63 9.26 -13.97
CA ALA A 16 -5.23 9.65 -13.80
C ALA A 16 -5.01 10.77 -12.76
N ARG A 17 -5.94 10.95 -11.82
CA ARG A 17 -5.84 11.90 -10.69
C ARG A 17 -5.18 11.23 -9.50
N TRP A 18 -3.89 10.94 -9.67
CA TRP A 18 -3.15 10.07 -8.77
C TRP A 18 -2.98 10.62 -7.36
N ASP A 19 -2.75 11.93 -7.22
CA ASP A 19 -2.56 12.53 -5.89
C ASP A 19 -3.86 12.52 -5.08
N THR A 20 -5.01 12.71 -5.73
CA THR A 20 -6.33 12.54 -5.09
C THR A 20 -6.56 11.09 -4.67
N ALA A 21 -6.25 10.13 -5.56
CA ALA A 21 -6.36 8.71 -5.23
C ALA A 21 -5.46 8.32 -4.04
N ARG A 22 -4.21 8.82 -4.01
CA ARG A 22 -3.27 8.65 -2.90
C ARG A 22 -3.86 9.17 -1.58
N SER A 23 -4.37 10.41 -1.55
CA SER A 23 -4.94 10.97 -0.31
C SER A 23 -6.15 10.18 0.19
N LEU A 24 -6.94 9.59 -0.72
CA LEU A 24 -8.03 8.70 -0.35
C LEU A 24 -7.52 7.37 0.22
N TRP A 25 -6.45 6.78 -0.34
CA TRP A 25 -5.81 5.59 0.22
C TRP A 25 -5.17 5.86 1.59
N GLU A 26 -4.51 7.00 1.79
CA GLU A 26 -3.96 7.42 3.09
C GLU A 26 -5.07 7.58 4.15
N ALA A 27 -6.16 8.28 3.79
CA ALA A 27 -7.31 8.41 4.67
C ALA A 27 -7.96 7.06 5.00
N ALA A 28 -7.90 6.13 4.06
CA ALA A 28 -8.37 4.77 4.20
C ALA A 28 -7.48 3.91 5.12
N ALA A 29 -6.16 4.05 5.00
CA ALA A 29 -5.18 3.31 5.79
C ALA A 29 -5.22 3.70 7.28
N ARG A 30 -5.64 4.93 7.61
CA ARG A 30 -5.81 5.42 8.98
C ARG A 30 -7.06 4.89 9.70
N HIS A 31 -7.85 4.03 9.08
CA HIS A 31 -9.03 3.47 9.71
C HIS A 31 -8.65 2.45 10.81
N ALA A 32 -9.39 2.43 11.93
CA ALA A 32 -9.06 1.61 13.11
C ALA A 32 -8.98 0.11 12.82
N VAL A 33 -9.86 -0.40 11.95
CA VAL A 33 -9.79 -1.78 11.46
C VAL A 33 -8.87 -1.83 10.25
N PHE A 34 -7.83 -2.67 10.34
CA PHE A 34 -6.89 -2.90 9.27
C PHE A 34 -7.59 -3.44 8.01
N ASP A 35 -7.38 -2.75 6.89
CA ASP A 35 -7.77 -3.19 5.54
C ASP A 35 -6.49 -3.21 4.69
N PRO A 36 -6.08 -4.36 4.14
CA PRO A 36 -4.83 -4.45 3.38
C PRO A 36 -4.86 -3.67 2.06
N ARG A 37 -6.04 -3.40 1.49
CA ARG A 37 -6.18 -2.81 0.15
C ARG A 37 -5.58 -1.40 0.01
N PRO A 38 -5.82 -0.42 0.91
CA PRO A 38 -5.18 0.89 0.83
C PRO A 38 -3.65 0.80 0.90
N TRP A 39 -3.11 -0.04 1.77
CA TRP A 39 -1.66 -0.27 1.87
C TRP A 39 -1.07 -0.83 0.58
N GLU A 40 -1.77 -1.76 -0.07
CA GLU A 40 -1.34 -2.26 -1.38
C GLU A 40 -1.32 -1.19 -2.46
N GLU A 41 -2.35 -0.35 -2.55
CA GLU A 41 -2.40 0.70 -3.57
C GLU A 41 -1.38 1.81 -3.30
N LEU A 42 -1.13 2.16 -2.04
CA LEU A 42 -0.06 3.09 -1.66
C LEU A 42 1.31 2.55 -2.06
N ALA A 43 1.62 1.29 -1.73
CA ALA A 43 2.87 0.66 -2.12
C ALA A 43 3.05 0.65 -3.66
N LYS A 44 1.99 0.29 -4.41
CA LYS A 44 2.01 0.32 -5.89
C LYS A 44 2.19 1.72 -6.44
N PHE A 45 1.59 2.74 -5.83
CA PHE A 45 1.75 4.12 -6.26
C PHE A 45 3.20 4.59 -6.14
N HIS A 46 3.82 4.37 -4.99
CA HIS A 46 5.22 4.72 -4.79
C HIS A 46 6.14 3.89 -5.70
N GLU A 47 5.92 2.57 -5.81
CA GLU A 47 6.74 1.66 -6.63
C GLU A 47 6.66 1.97 -8.13
N HIS A 48 5.45 2.10 -8.67
CA HIS A 48 5.24 2.16 -10.13
C HIS A 48 5.18 3.59 -10.65
N ARG A 49 4.52 4.50 -9.92
CA ARG A 49 4.25 5.86 -10.42
C ARG A 49 5.34 6.84 -10.00
N ARG A 50 5.72 6.85 -8.73
CA ARG A 50 6.79 7.73 -8.23
C ARG A 50 8.20 7.16 -8.42
N ARG A 51 8.31 5.84 -8.64
CA ARG A 51 9.60 5.11 -8.67
C ARG A 51 10.41 5.30 -7.39
N ASP A 52 9.69 5.52 -6.28
CA ASP A 52 10.21 5.69 -4.94
C ASP A 52 10.09 4.35 -4.21
N PHE A 53 11.14 3.54 -4.33
CA PHE A 53 11.17 2.20 -3.75
C PHE A 53 11.35 2.23 -2.23
N ALA A 54 11.99 3.26 -1.69
CA ALA A 54 12.21 3.41 -0.25
C ALA A 54 10.88 3.64 0.46
N THR A 55 10.08 4.60 -0.03
CA THR A 55 8.75 4.84 0.55
C THR A 55 7.80 3.67 0.32
N ALA A 56 7.82 3.05 -0.86
CA ALA A 56 7.04 1.83 -1.11
C ALA A 56 7.42 0.71 -0.12
N ARG A 57 8.70 0.61 0.24
CA ARG A 57 9.21 -0.39 1.16
C ARG A 57 8.76 -0.15 2.59
N ALA A 58 8.82 1.11 3.05
CA ALA A 58 8.35 1.53 4.37
C ALA A 58 6.84 1.26 4.54
N ILE A 59 6.03 1.62 3.54
CA ILE A 59 4.58 1.34 3.54
C ILE A 59 4.30 -0.17 3.70
N VAL A 60 5.11 -1.02 3.07
CA VAL A 60 4.95 -2.48 3.20
C VAL A 60 5.37 -2.99 4.57
N ASP A 61 6.40 -2.41 5.21
CA ASP A 61 6.77 -2.74 6.59
C ASP A 61 5.66 -2.37 7.57
N ASP A 62 5.13 -1.14 7.48
CA ASP A 62 4.03 -0.69 8.32
C ASP A 62 2.80 -1.60 8.17
N ALA A 63 2.48 -1.98 6.93
CA ALA A 63 1.37 -2.89 6.66
C ALA A 63 1.59 -4.29 7.24
N LEU A 64 2.84 -4.78 7.29
CA LEU A 64 3.18 -6.07 7.90
C LEU A 64 2.99 -6.03 9.42
N GLY A 65 3.47 -4.97 10.09
CA GLY A 65 3.28 -4.81 11.53
C GLY A 65 1.80 -4.76 11.91
N LEU A 66 1.02 -3.92 11.19
CA LEU A 66 -0.42 -3.83 11.42
C LEU A 66 -1.18 -5.13 11.11
N ALA A 67 -0.74 -5.89 10.10
CA ALA A 67 -1.33 -7.18 9.77
C ALA A 67 -1.07 -8.23 10.86
N GLU A 68 0.12 -8.22 11.45
CA GLU A 68 0.49 -9.06 12.58
C GLU A 68 -0.39 -8.76 13.80
N ASP A 69 -0.47 -7.49 14.18
CA ASP A 69 -1.28 -7.02 15.31
C ASP A 69 -2.79 -7.32 15.14
N ALA A 70 -3.29 -7.21 13.90
CA ALA A 70 -4.69 -7.46 13.58
C ALA A 70 -5.04 -8.95 13.40
N GLY A 71 -4.07 -9.87 13.50
CA GLY A 71 -4.31 -11.31 13.39
C GLY A 71 -4.85 -11.75 12.03
N VAL A 72 -4.50 -11.04 10.94
CA VAL A 72 -5.07 -11.31 9.61
C VAL A 72 -4.57 -12.63 9.00
N PRO A 73 -5.29 -13.19 7.99
CA PRO A 73 -4.90 -14.45 7.36
C PRO A 73 -3.46 -14.45 6.81
N SER A 74 -2.80 -15.61 6.86
CA SER A 74 -1.39 -15.80 6.42
C SER A 74 -1.15 -15.26 5.00
N ARG A 75 -2.11 -15.49 4.08
CA ARG A 75 -2.03 -15.04 2.69
C ARG A 75 -1.78 -13.54 2.52
N VAL A 76 -2.35 -12.71 3.40
CA VAL A 76 -2.14 -11.25 3.34
C VAL A 76 -0.70 -10.90 3.74
N ARG A 77 -0.21 -11.53 4.81
CA ARG A 77 1.18 -11.37 5.28
C ARG A 77 2.17 -11.86 4.24
N GLU A 78 1.93 -13.04 3.65
CA GLU A 78 2.76 -13.59 2.56
C GLU A 78 2.84 -12.65 1.36
N ALA A 79 1.73 -12.05 0.95
CA ALA A 79 1.70 -11.11 -0.17
C ALA A 79 2.55 -9.85 0.11
N PHE A 80 2.46 -9.29 1.32
CA PHE A 80 3.30 -8.15 1.71
C PHE A 80 4.77 -8.55 1.86
N SER A 81 5.08 -9.70 2.48
CA SER A 81 6.44 -10.22 2.61
C SER A 81 7.10 -10.45 1.25
N TYR A 82 6.36 -11.01 0.28
CA TYR A 82 6.85 -11.17 -1.09
C TYR A 82 7.16 -9.82 -1.76
N ARG A 83 6.29 -8.82 -1.59
CA ARG A 83 6.52 -7.46 -2.12
C ARG A 83 7.72 -6.80 -1.46
N ARG A 84 7.87 -6.91 -0.14
CA ARG A 84 9.03 -6.44 0.64
C ARG A 84 10.34 -6.99 0.09
N ALA A 85 10.44 -8.31 -0.05
CA ALA A 85 11.63 -8.96 -0.60
C ALA A 85 11.94 -8.54 -2.06
N ARG A 86 10.92 -8.22 -2.87
CA ARG A 86 11.13 -7.67 -4.22
C ARG A 86 11.64 -6.23 -4.18
N LEU A 87 11.13 -5.40 -3.27
CA LEU A 87 11.57 -4.01 -3.10
C LEU A 87 12.99 -3.93 -2.55
N ASP A 88 13.36 -4.77 -1.58
CA ASP A 88 14.73 -4.85 -1.03
C ASP A 88 15.75 -5.14 -2.14
N ARG A 89 15.47 -6.15 -3.00
CA ARG A 89 16.32 -6.45 -4.16
C ARG A 89 16.45 -5.28 -5.13
N ARG A 90 15.38 -4.49 -5.32
CA ARG A 90 15.39 -3.32 -6.21
C ARG A 90 16.15 -2.13 -5.63
N LEU A 91 16.14 -1.97 -4.31
CA LEU A 91 16.91 -0.94 -3.61
C LEU A 91 18.40 -1.26 -3.66
N LEU A 92 18.77 -2.53 -3.38
CA LEU A 92 20.16 -3.00 -3.49
C LEU A 92 20.72 -2.87 -4.91
N ALA A 93 19.92 -3.17 -5.94
CA ALA A 93 20.36 -3.04 -7.33
C ALA A 93 20.45 -1.58 -7.84
N ARG A 94 20.07 -0.59 -7.01
CA ARG A 94 20.03 0.84 -7.38
C ARG A 94 20.96 1.72 -6.54
N GLY A 95 21.49 1.20 -5.44
CA GLY A 95 22.55 1.85 -4.65
C GLY A 95 23.91 1.50 -5.26
#